data_AF-A0A834H7Y5-F1
#
_entry.id   AF-A0A834H7Y5-F1
#
_cell.length_a   1.000
_cell.length_b   1.000
_cell.length_c   1.000
_cell.angle_alpha   90.00
_cell.angle_beta   90.00
_cell.angle_gamma   90.00
#
_symmetry.space_group_name_H-M   'P 1'
#
loop_
_entity.id
_entity.type
_entity.pdbx_description
1 polymer ?
#
loop_
_entity_poly.entity_id
_entity_poly.type
_entity_poly.pdbx_seq_one_letter_code
_entity_poly.pdbx_strand_id
1 'polypeptide(L)'
;MPRHFGKFFRQGNLEIASNKGNLGIAGSKGASKNHEVVGNEATSKNVACEKNLESIRSFASLAKHLLPLKAIKMKVENDLLGVDVQYHLQKVDMGYICELKELSIQCIVLYMSYLYEVMKASNMHRSFLFVNPYVTSVKNKPGDDSDEALLACRLEDAKSGELVFAPCNIGAFIIYEGNKGNRRRTLHWKVVQCPKQLKDVECGFYVMMFMRDLIRDQGILSKNNFNGRNTYTKAEIDEVRVEWINFVMTKYEQQFF
;
A
#
# COMPACT_ATOMS: atom_id res chain seq x y z
N MET A 1 -13.15 18.19 -4.38
CA MET A 1 -12.38 17.49 -5.42
C MET A 1 -11.51 16.43 -4.75
N PRO A 2 -11.25 15.29 -5.40
CA PRO A 2 -10.30 14.29 -4.89
C PRO A 2 -8.93 14.94 -4.69
N ARG A 3 -8.23 14.60 -3.60
CA ARG A 3 -6.82 14.94 -3.43
C ARG A 3 -6.00 13.84 -4.09
N HIS A 4 -5.22 14.18 -5.11
CA HIS A 4 -4.39 13.24 -5.85
C HIS A 4 -3.04 13.01 -5.17
N PHE A 5 -2.54 11.78 -5.27
CA PHE A 5 -1.18 11.43 -4.94
C PHE A 5 -0.28 11.90 -6.10
N GLY A 6 0.48 12.96 -5.87
CA GLY A 6 1.21 13.73 -6.87
C GLY A 6 2.21 12.94 -7.71
N LYS A 7 2.69 13.58 -8.78
CA LYS A 7 3.63 13.04 -9.78
C LYS A 7 5.02 12.73 -9.21
N PHE A 8 5.26 11.55 -8.64
CA PHE A 8 6.55 11.29 -7.99
C PHE A 8 7.01 9.82 -8.00
N PHE A 9 8.30 9.62 -8.35
CA PHE A 9 9.27 8.51 -8.10
C PHE A 9 10.35 8.43 -9.22
N ARG A 10 10.71 9.55 -9.88
CA ARG A 10 11.68 9.53 -11.00
C ARG A 10 13.09 9.01 -10.63
N GLN A 11 13.43 8.96 -9.33
CA GLN A 11 14.78 8.59 -8.87
C GLN A 11 14.85 7.30 -8.04
N GLY A 12 13.75 6.56 -7.84
CA GLY A 12 13.79 5.17 -7.35
C GLY A 12 14.23 4.96 -5.89
N ASN A 13 14.16 5.98 -5.04
CA ASN A 13 14.59 5.88 -3.64
C ASN A 13 13.38 5.82 -2.71
N LEU A 14 13.38 4.83 -1.82
CA LEU A 14 12.49 4.71 -0.66
C LEU A 14 13.26 5.10 0.58
N GLU A 15 12.69 5.96 1.41
CA GLU A 15 13.31 6.39 2.66
C GLU A 15 12.74 5.59 3.82
N ILE A 16 13.58 4.80 4.45
CA ILE A 16 13.23 4.00 5.62
C ILE A 16 13.89 4.63 6.83
N ALA A 17 13.11 5.03 7.82
CA ALA A 17 13.61 5.37 9.13
C ALA A 17 13.65 4.08 9.98
N SER A 18 14.84 3.62 10.34
CA SER A 18 15.05 2.53 11.30
C SER A 18 16.00 2.99 12.40
N ASN A 19 15.96 2.37 13.56
CA ASN A 19 16.90 2.63 14.64
C ASN A 19 17.96 1.51 14.64
N LYS A 20 19.21 1.80 14.25
CA LYS A 20 20.19 0.75 13.92
C LYS A 20 20.52 -0.20 15.08
N GLY A 21 20.59 -1.49 14.71
CA GLY A 21 21.41 -2.52 15.36
C GLY A 21 21.00 -3.92 14.94
N ASN A 22 21.34 -4.35 13.70
CA ASN A 22 21.06 -5.66 13.11
C ASN A 22 19.61 -6.18 13.23
N LEU A 23 18.95 -6.37 12.08
CA LEU A 23 17.75 -7.21 11.99
C LEU A 23 18.12 -8.64 12.45
N GLY A 24 17.91 -8.92 13.74
CA GLY A 24 18.08 -10.23 14.34
C GLY A 24 16.88 -11.08 13.98
N ILE A 25 17.04 -11.95 12.97
CA ILE A 25 16.06 -12.96 12.65
C ILE A 25 16.24 -14.12 13.63
N ALA A 26 15.23 -14.40 14.44
CA ALA A 26 15.02 -15.72 15.03
C ALA A 26 14.68 -16.68 13.88
N GLY A 27 15.68 -17.44 13.43
CA GLY A 27 15.53 -18.37 12.32
C GLY A 27 14.74 -19.62 12.70
N SER A 28 13.76 -19.98 11.88
CA SER A 28 13.31 -21.37 11.74
C SER A 28 13.84 -21.92 10.42
N LYS A 29 14.74 -22.90 10.52
CA LYS A 29 15.27 -23.67 9.39
C LYS A 29 14.16 -24.58 8.84
N GLY A 30 13.96 -24.59 7.53
CA GLY A 30 13.14 -25.57 6.82
C GLY A 30 13.64 -25.72 5.39
N ALA A 31 14.06 -26.93 5.02
CA ALA A 31 14.91 -27.26 3.88
C ALA A 31 14.27 -27.03 2.50
N SER A 32 15.09 -26.54 1.58
CA SER A 32 14.82 -26.53 0.14
C SER A 32 15.05 -27.93 -0.45
N LYS A 33 14.09 -28.41 -1.25
CA LYS A 33 14.33 -29.45 -2.26
C LYS A 33 13.86 -28.90 -3.60
N ASN A 34 14.80 -28.76 -4.52
CA ASN A 34 14.55 -28.47 -5.92
C ASN A 34 13.89 -29.68 -6.58
N HIS A 35 12.76 -29.45 -7.25
CA HIS A 35 12.28 -30.32 -8.31
C HIS A 35 11.96 -29.43 -9.51
N GLU A 36 12.79 -29.54 -10.54
CA GLU A 36 12.51 -29.02 -11.87
C GLU A 36 11.28 -29.73 -12.42
N VAL A 37 10.25 -28.96 -12.75
CA VAL A 37 9.21 -29.36 -13.70
C VAL A 37 9.15 -28.28 -14.76
N VAL A 38 9.85 -28.52 -15.86
CA VAL A 38 9.81 -27.69 -17.06
C VAL A 38 8.56 -28.07 -17.85
N GLY A 39 7.62 -27.14 -17.98
CA GLY A 39 6.48 -27.20 -18.92
C GLY A 39 5.11 -26.99 -18.27
N ASN A 40 4.66 -25.72 -18.13
CA ASN A 40 3.25 -25.25 -18.05
C ASN A 40 3.10 -23.77 -17.60
N GLU A 41 4.20 -23.10 -17.25
CA GLU A 41 4.16 -21.77 -16.61
C GLU A 41 3.72 -20.63 -17.55
N ALA A 42 4.03 -20.71 -18.85
CA ALA A 42 3.71 -19.67 -19.82
C ALA A 42 2.20 -19.60 -20.13
N THR A 43 1.55 -20.76 -20.30
CA THR A 43 0.11 -20.85 -20.58
C THR A 43 -0.72 -20.36 -19.38
N SER A 44 -0.32 -20.72 -18.15
CA SER A 44 -1.01 -20.29 -16.93
C SER A 44 -0.90 -18.79 -16.68
N LYS A 45 0.27 -18.18 -16.95
CA LYS A 45 0.47 -16.72 -16.80
C LYS A 45 -0.35 -15.91 -17.81
N ASN A 46 -0.46 -16.39 -19.06
CA ASN A 46 -1.28 -15.74 -20.08
C ASN A 46 -2.77 -15.77 -19.73
N VAL A 47 -3.29 -16.92 -19.26
CA VAL A 47 -4.69 -17.06 -18.82
C VAL A 47 -5.00 -16.16 -17.61
N ALA A 48 -4.08 -16.03 -16.64
CA ALA A 48 -4.27 -15.15 -15.50
C ALA A 48 -4.30 -13.66 -15.89
N CYS A 49 -3.42 -13.25 -16.83
CA CYS A 49 -3.40 -11.90 -17.38
C CYS A 49 -4.74 -11.55 -18.07
N GLU A 50 -5.27 -12.46 -18.89
CA GLU A 50 -6.56 -12.27 -19.56
C GLU A 50 -7.72 -12.13 -18.58
N LYS A 51 -7.76 -12.97 -17.54
CA LYS A 51 -8.76 -12.88 -16.47
C LYS A 51 -8.71 -11.56 -15.72
N ASN A 52 -7.51 -11.06 -15.40
CA ASN A 52 -7.36 -9.77 -14.74
C ASN A 52 -7.90 -8.62 -15.60
N LEU A 53 -7.59 -8.64 -16.90
CA LEU A 53 -8.11 -7.65 -17.85
C LEU A 53 -9.63 -7.71 -17.98
N GLU A 54 -10.22 -8.90 -17.98
CA GLU A 54 -11.67 -9.08 -17.99
C GLU A 54 -12.32 -8.49 -16.72
N SER A 55 -11.78 -8.80 -15.53
CA SER A 55 -12.25 -8.21 -14.27
C SER A 55 -12.20 -6.69 -14.28
N ILE A 56 -11.10 -6.10 -14.78
CA ILE A 56 -10.96 -4.65 -14.94
C ILE A 56 -12.02 -4.09 -15.89
N ARG A 57 -12.27 -4.74 -17.03
CA ARG A 57 -13.29 -4.29 -18.01
C ARG A 57 -14.70 -4.37 -17.44
N SER A 58 -15.02 -5.46 -16.74
CA SER A 58 -16.32 -5.65 -16.08
C SER A 58 -16.56 -4.59 -15.02
N PHE A 59 -15.55 -4.29 -14.20
CA PHE A 59 -15.62 -3.22 -13.21
C PHE A 59 -15.76 -1.83 -13.87
N ALA A 60 -15.03 -1.56 -14.95
CA ALA A 60 -15.16 -0.31 -15.71
C ALA A 60 -16.58 -0.15 -16.30
N SER A 61 -17.19 -1.25 -16.76
CA SER A 61 -18.58 -1.26 -17.23
C SER A 61 -19.54 -0.88 -16.10
N LEU A 62 -19.41 -1.54 -14.93
CA LEU A 62 -20.20 -1.20 -13.74
C LEU A 62 -20.05 0.28 -13.35
N ALA A 63 -18.82 0.78 -13.30
CA ALA A 63 -18.51 2.17 -12.94
C ALA A 63 -19.20 3.18 -13.88
N LYS A 64 -19.37 2.85 -15.16
CA LYS A 64 -20.11 3.72 -16.11
C LYS A 64 -21.59 3.82 -15.76
N HIS A 65 -22.20 2.74 -15.30
CA HIS A 65 -23.63 2.68 -14.97
C HIS A 65 -23.97 3.14 -13.54
N LEU A 66 -22.97 3.30 -12.67
CA LEU A 66 -23.16 3.91 -11.35
C LEU A 66 -23.65 5.37 -11.48
N LEU A 67 -24.72 5.67 -10.75
CA LEU A 67 -25.24 7.03 -10.61
C LEU A 67 -24.16 7.93 -9.97
N PRO A 68 -23.93 9.16 -10.48
CA PRO A 68 -22.87 10.05 -9.98
C PRO A 68 -22.92 10.33 -8.46
N LEU A 69 -24.12 10.29 -7.86
CA LEU A 69 -24.33 10.53 -6.42
C LEU A 69 -24.24 9.26 -5.56
N LYS A 70 -24.18 8.06 -6.15
CA LYS A 70 -24.10 6.80 -5.41
C LYS A 70 -22.65 6.50 -5.04
N ALA A 71 -22.20 7.05 -3.91
CA ALA A 71 -20.88 6.75 -3.34
C ALA A 71 -20.92 5.47 -2.51
N ILE A 72 -19.85 4.67 -2.60
CA ILE A 72 -19.63 3.54 -1.69
C ILE A 72 -19.05 4.12 -0.39
N LYS A 73 -19.71 3.86 0.73
CA LYS A 73 -19.31 4.36 2.04
C LYS A 73 -18.57 3.27 2.77
N MET A 74 -17.36 3.57 3.21
CA MET A 74 -16.51 2.61 3.90
C MET A 74 -16.03 3.20 5.21
N LYS A 75 -16.32 2.50 6.31
CA LYS A 75 -15.70 2.81 7.60
C LYS A 75 -14.34 2.13 7.65
N VAL A 76 -13.29 2.90 7.91
CA VAL A 76 -11.96 2.36 8.19
C VAL A 76 -11.84 2.13 9.69
N GLU A 77 -11.31 0.97 10.07
CA GLU A 77 -11.13 0.59 11.48
C GLU A 77 -10.12 1.52 12.16
N ASN A 78 -10.41 1.93 13.41
CA ASN A 78 -9.51 2.74 14.22
C ASN A 78 -8.11 2.14 14.29
N ASP A 79 -8.01 0.82 14.47
CA ASP A 79 -6.74 0.10 14.53
C ASP A 79 -5.88 0.30 13.27
N LEU A 80 -6.49 0.56 12.11
CA LEU A 80 -5.78 0.76 10.84
C LEU A 80 -5.15 2.15 10.70
N LEU A 81 -5.82 3.22 11.12
CA LEU A 81 -5.35 4.61 10.91
C LEU A 81 -5.13 5.42 12.20
N GLY A 82 -5.50 4.87 13.35
CA GLY A 82 -5.54 5.57 14.65
C GLY A 82 -6.76 6.48 14.83
N VAL A 83 -7.62 6.57 13.81
CA VAL A 83 -8.81 7.44 13.79
C VAL A 83 -9.97 6.72 13.12
N ASP A 84 -11.17 6.92 13.66
CA ASP A 84 -12.41 6.48 13.04
C ASP A 84 -12.77 7.48 11.93
N VAL A 85 -12.57 7.09 10.67
CA VAL A 85 -12.86 7.93 9.50
C VAL A 85 -13.70 7.15 8.50
N GLN A 86 -14.70 7.83 7.95
CA GLN A 86 -15.51 7.30 6.85
C GLN A 86 -14.99 7.85 5.52
N TYR A 87 -14.70 6.93 4.59
CA TYR A 87 -14.29 7.25 3.23
C TYR A 87 -15.46 7.04 2.28
N HIS A 88 -15.50 7.89 1.25
CA HIS A 88 -16.51 7.88 0.22
C HIS A 88 -15.82 7.63 -1.12
N LEU A 89 -16.03 6.45 -1.69
CA LEU A 89 -15.52 6.11 -3.00
C LEU A 89 -16.52 6.56 -4.06
N GLN A 90 -16.08 7.45 -4.94
CA GLN A 90 -16.90 8.00 -6.00
C GLN A 90 -16.60 7.30 -7.34
N LYS A 91 -17.51 7.47 -8.31
CA LYS A 91 -17.32 6.99 -9.68
C LYS A 91 -15.98 7.41 -10.30
N VAL A 92 -15.51 8.61 -9.98
CA VAL A 92 -14.22 9.12 -10.49
C VAL A 92 -13.03 8.31 -9.99
N ASP A 93 -13.05 7.86 -8.73
CA ASP A 93 -11.99 7.05 -8.12
C ASP A 93 -11.89 5.68 -8.79
N MET A 94 -13.04 5.07 -9.11
CA MET A 94 -13.11 3.82 -9.89
C MET A 94 -12.49 3.99 -11.27
N GLY A 95 -12.76 5.13 -11.92
CA GLY A 95 -12.14 5.50 -13.20
C GLY A 95 -10.62 5.57 -13.11
N TYR A 96 -10.06 6.11 -12.02
CA TYR A 96 -8.61 6.17 -11.84
C TYR A 96 -7.96 4.78 -11.81
N ILE A 97 -8.59 3.82 -11.12
CA ILE A 97 -8.14 2.43 -11.09
C ILE A 97 -8.30 1.76 -12.46
N CYS A 98 -9.43 1.96 -13.15
CA CYS A 98 -9.71 1.34 -14.46
C CYS A 98 -8.80 1.84 -15.59
N GLU A 99 -8.39 3.09 -15.53
CA GLU A 99 -7.69 3.76 -16.62
C GLU A 99 -6.19 3.97 -16.35
N LEU A 100 -5.67 3.44 -15.23
CA LEU A 100 -4.27 3.66 -14.80
C LEU A 100 -3.93 5.16 -14.72
N LYS A 101 -4.79 5.93 -14.05
CA LYS A 101 -4.57 7.35 -13.79
C LYS A 101 -4.01 7.58 -12.40
N GLU A 102 -3.55 8.81 -12.16
CA GLU A 102 -3.10 9.28 -10.85
C GLU A 102 -4.18 9.00 -9.79
N LEU A 103 -3.80 8.25 -8.76
CA LEU A 103 -4.74 7.77 -7.74
C LEU A 103 -5.06 8.87 -6.74
N SER A 104 -6.30 8.86 -6.26
CA SER A 104 -6.71 9.68 -5.12
C SER A 104 -6.19 9.08 -3.81
N ILE A 105 -6.09 9.91 -2.77
CA ILE A 105 -5.76 9.42 -1.42
C ILE A 105 -6.78 8.37 -0.97
N GLN A 106 -8.06 8.52 -1.34
CA GLN A 106 -9.09 7.54 -1.05
C GLN A 106 -8.71 6.16 -1.64
N CYS A 107 -8.30 6.07 -2.90
CA CYS A 107 -7.87 4.80 -3.49
C CYS A 107 -6.75 4.12 -2.70
N ILE A 108 -5.77 4.89 -2.21
CA ILE A 108 -4.65 4.39 -1.40
C ILE A 108 -5.15 3.86 -0.06
N VAL A 109 -5.99 4.62 0.66
CA VAL A 109 -6.56 4.20 1.96
C VAL A 109 -7.40 2.94 1.81
N LEU A 110 -8.17 2.81 0.73
CA LEU A 110 -8.95 1.61 0.46
C LEU A 110 -8.06 0.38 0.28
N TYR A 111 -6.91 0.53 -0.39
CA TYR A 111 -5.96 -0.57 -0.53
C TYR A 111 -5.25 -0.92 0.79
N MET A 112 -4.93 0.09 1.61
CA MET A 112 -4.44 -0.15 2.98
C MET A 112 -5.46 -0.95 3.79
N SER A 113 -6.75 -0.68 3.61
CA SER A 113 -7.84 -1.41 4.26
C SER A 113 -7.93 -2.87 3.80
N TYR A 114 -7.80 -3.10 2.49
CA TYR A 114 -7.68 -4.45 1.93
C TYR A 114 -6.50 -5.22 2.54
N LEU A 115 -5.30 -4.62 2.52
CA LEU A 115 -4.09 -5.24 3.07
C LEU A 115 -4.25 -5.54 4.57
N TYR A 116 -4.90 -4.66 5.31
CA TYR A 116 -5.20 -4.88 6.73
C TYR A 116 -6.10 -6.10 6.95
N GLU A 117 -7.15 -6.27 6.15
CA GLU A 117 -8.00 -7.48 6.22
C GLU A 117 -7.22 -8.76 5.87
N VAL A 118 -6.36 -8.71 4.85
CA VAL A 118 -5.47 -9.84 4.49
C VAL A 118 -4.53 -10.19 5.66
N MET A 119 -3.95 -9.17 6.32
CA MET A 119 -3.09 -9.37 7.48
C MET A 119 -3.85 -9.87 8.70
N LYS A 120 -5.10 -9.47 8.91
CA LYS A 120 -5.95 -10.01 9.97
C LYS A 120 -6.21 -11.50 9.75
N ALA A 121 -6.60 -11.88 8.53
CA ALA A 121 -6.82 -13.28 8.16
C ALA A 121 -5.55 -14.14 8.34
N SER A 122 -4.36 -13.53 8.20
CA SER A 122 -3.06 -14.19 8.35
C SER A 122 -2.42 -14.03 9.74
N ASN A 123 -3.12 -13.44 10.72
CA ASN A 123 -2.58 -13.11 12.05
C ASN A 123 -1.32 -12.22 12.07
N MET A 124 -1.07 -11.46 11.01
CA MET A 124 0.07 -10.53 10.88
C MET A 124 -0.29 -9.05 11.12
N HIS A 125 -1.57 -8.74 11.37
CA HIS A 125 -2.06 -7.35 11.53
C HIS A 125 -1.41 -6.57 12.68
N ARG A 126 -0.71 -7.26 13.60
CA ARG A 126 0.04 -6.64 14.69
C ARG A 126 1.50 -6.33 14.34
N SER A 127 1.99 -6.76 13.18
CA SER A 127 3.36 -6.47 12.73
C SER A 127 3.46 -5.21 11.90
N PHE A 128 2.32 -4.70 11.41
CA PHE A 128 2.27 -3.57 10.49
C PHE A 128 1.21 -2.57 10.93
N LEU A 129 1.57 -1.30 10.88
CA LEU A 129 0.72 -0.16 11.14
C LEU A 129 0.72 0.75 9.93
N PHE A 130 -0.28 1.60 9.83
CA PHE A 130 -0.35 2.58 8.75
C PHE A 130 -0.62 3.99 9.28
N VAL A 131 -0.01 4.96 8.61
CA VAL A 131 -0.29 6.39 8.77
C VAL A 131 -1.34 6.81 7.75
N ASN A 132 -2.29 7.63 8.20
CA ASN A 132 -3.28 8.22 7.31
C ASN A 132 -2.60 9.12 6.26
N PRO A 133 -2.70 8.82 4.95
CA PRO A 133 -2.01 9.59 3.93
C PRO A 133 -2.43 11.06 3.86
N TYR A 134 -3.61 11.43 4.37
CA TYR A 134 -4.03 12.83 4.45
C TYR A 134 -3.09 13.66 5.33
N VAL A 135 -2.70 13.11 6.49
CA VAL A 135 -1.80 13.75 7.46
C VAL A 135 -0.42 14.02 6.83
N THR A 136 0.02 13.12 5.95
CA THR A 136 1.32 13.24 5.26
C THR A 136 1.23 13.93 3.89
N SER A 137 0.04 14.36 3.47
CA SER A 137 -0.19 15.00 2.16
C SER A 137 -0.16 16.52 2.20
N VAL A 138 -0.26 17.11 3.39
CA VAL A 138 -0.42 18.55 3.58
C VAL A 138 0.94 19.19 3.88
N LYS A 139 1.26 20.27 3.16
CA LYS A 139 2.20 21.27 3.67
C LYS A 139 1.43 22.04 4.74
N ASN A 140 1.56 21.64 6.00
CA ASN A 140 0.76 22.25 7.06
C ASN A 140 0.98 23.77 7.07
N LYS A 141 -0.13 24.51 7.19
CA LYS A 141 -0.04 25.92 7.51
C LYS A 141 0.64 26.01 8.89
N PRO A 142 1.58 26.94 9.11
CA PRO A 142 2.18 27.10 10.43
C PRO A 142 1.08 27.27 11.49
N GLY A 143 1.01 26.36 12.47
CA GLY A 143 0.12 26.45 13.64
C GLY A 143 -1.10 25.50 13.68
N ASP A 144 -1.24 24.52 12.77
CA ASP A 144 -2.24 23.45 12.90
C ASP A 144 -1.59 22.16 13.41
N ASP A 145 -1.35 22.08 14.72
CA ASP A 145 -0.60 20.99 15.36
C ASP A 145 -1.35 19.64 15.38
N SER A 146 -2.58 19.57 14.86
CA SER A 146 -3.47 18.41 15.00
C SER A 146 -3.04 17.21 14.13
N ASP A 147 -2.56 17.48 12.91
CA ASP A 147 -2.06 16.46 11.99
C ASP A 147 -0.70 15.93 12.45
N GLU A 148 0.22 16.80 12.89
CA GLU A 148 1.49 16.40 13.50
C GLU A 148 1.28 15.57 14.76
N ALA A 149 0.34 15.96 15.62
CA ALA A 149 0.01 15.20 16.82
C ALA A 149 -0.52 13.81 16.46
N LEU A 150 -1.39 13.69 15.44
CA LEU A 150 -1.89 12.39 15.00
C LEU A 150 -0.77 11.50 14.44
N LEU A 151 0.15 12.07 13.65
CA LEU A 151 1.34 11.37 13.17
C LEU A 151 2.24 10.93 14.34
N ALA A 152 2.54 11.83 15.27
CA ALA A 152 3.39 11.55 16.42
C ALA A 152 2.80 10.45 17.31
N CYS A 153 1.52 10.55 17.67
CA CYS A 153 0.80 9.51 18.42
C CYS A 153 0.92 8.15 17.72
N ARG A 154 0.73 8.11 16.39
CA ARG A 154 0.82 6.87 15.62
C ARG A 154 2.22 6.24 15.66
N LEU A 155 3.26 7.05 15.61
CA LEU A 155 4.66 6.60 15.67
C LEU A 155 5.06 6.19 17.09
N GLU A 156 4.54 6.85 18.13
CA GLU A 156 4.78 6.53 19.54
C GLU A 156 4.09 5.23 19.97
N ASP A 157 2.92 4.95 19.40
CA ASP A 157 2.17 3.74 19.72
C ASP A 157 2.79 2.47 19.15
N ALA A 158 3.59 2.59 18.10
CA ALA A 158 4.26 1.49 17.42
C ALA A 158 5.28 0.78 18.34
N LYS A 159 5.03 -0.50 18.59
CA LYS A 159 5.87 -1.34 19.44
C LYS A 159 7.16 -1.73 18.75
N SER A 160 8.13 -2.20 19.55
CA SER A 160 9.41 -2.67 19.03
C SER A 160 9.22 -3.74 17.95
N GLY A 161 9.74 -3.48 16.76
CA GLY A 161 9.66 -4.38 15.60
C GLY A 161 8.38 -4.25 14.76
N GLU A 162 7.41 -3.43 15.15
CA GLU A 162 6.26 -3.11 14.29
C GLU A 162 6.69 -2.13 13.18
N LEU A 163 6.25 -2.35 11.95
CA LEU A 163 6.56 -1.48 10.82
C LEU A 163 5.38 -0.55 10.53
N VAL A 164 5.60 0.75 10.64
CA VAL A 164 4.64 1.80 10.31
C VAL A 164 4.86 2.26 8.88
N PHE A 165 3.86 2.06 8.03
CA PHE A 165 3.85 2.50 6.64
C PHE A 165 3.21 3.88 6.51
N ALA A 166 3.98 4.82 5.97
CA ALA A 166 3.57 6.19 5.73
C ALA A 166 3.63 6.51 4.23
N PRO A 167 2.52 6.28 3.50
CA PRO A 167 2.40 6.73 2.12
C PRO A 167 2.31 8.25 2.04
N CYS A 168 3.45 8.90 1.83
CA CYS A 168 3.55 10.36 1.78
C CYS A 168 3.49 10.91 0.36
N ASN A 169 2.80 12.03 0.18
CA ASN A 169 2.73 12.74 -1.11
C ASN A 169 3.92 13.70 -1.33
N ILE A 170 5.11 13.32 -0.85
CA ILE A 170 6.36 14.08 -1.01
C ILE A 170 7.36 13.37 -1.91
N GLY A 171 6.92 12.33 -2.62
CA GLY A 171 7.76 11.52 -3.50
C GLY A 171 8.63 10.49 -2.79
N ALA A 172 8.26 10.13 -1.56
CA ALA A 172 8.82 9.02 -0.82
C ALA A 172 7.67 8.19 -0.21
N PHE A 173 7.84 6.87 -0.22
CA PHE A 173 7.13 6.01 0.71
C PHE A 173 8.02 5.93 1.96
N ILE A 174 7.47 6.15 3.15
CA ILE A 174 8.24 6.15 4.39
C ILE A 174 7.87 4.94 5.21
N ILE A 175 8.88 4.27 5.76
CA ILE A 175 8.70 3.17 6.70
C ILE A 175 9.39 3.53 8.00
N TYR A 176 8.68 3.44 9.10
CA TYR A 176 9.21 3.63 10.44
C TYR A 176 9.13 2.32 11.23
N GLU A 177 10.22 1.95 11.89
CA GLU A 177 10.24 0.80 12.80
C GLU A 177 9.95 1.26 14.23
N GLY A 178 8.86 0.75 14.80
CA GLY A 178 8.43 1.04 16.16
C GLY A 178 9.46 0.64 17.21
N ASN A 179 9.46 1.35 18.34
CA ASN A 179 10.44 1.21 19.40
C ASN A 179 9.90 1.64 20.77
N LYS A 180 8.61 1.40 21.01
CA LYS A 180 7.90 1.76 22.25
C LYS A 180 8.72 1.38 23.49
N GLY A 181 9.07 2.37 24.32
CA GLY A 181 9.85 2.21 25.55
C GLY A 181 11.28 2.76 25.50
N ASN A 182 11.81 3.12 24.33
CA ASN A 182 13.18 3.62 24.18
C ASN A 182 13.18 5.12 23.83
N ARG A 183 13.05 5.97 24.86
CA ARG A 183 12.72 7.41 24.74
C ARG A 183 13.79 8.31 24.09
N ARG A 184 14.97 7.80 23.74
CA ARG A 184 16.09 8.62 23.24
C ARG A 184 17.01 7.85 22.30
N ARG A 185 16.68 7.80 21.01
CA ARG A 185 17.66 7.52 19.95
C ARG A 185 17.33 8.29 18.68
N THR A 186 18.38 8.78 18.02
CA THR A 186 18.34 9.43 16.71
C THR A 186 17.76 8.48 15.66
N LEU A 187 16.81 8.96 14.86
CA LEU A 187 16.30 8.22 13.70
C LEU A 187 17.43 8.01 12.70
N HIS A 188 17.68 6.77 12.28
CA HIS A 188 18.64 6.49 11.22
C HIS A 188 17.89 6.28 9.91
N TRP A 189 18.04 7.23 9.00
CA TRP A 189 17.50 7.13 7.67
C TRP A 189 18.35 6.17 6.83
N LYS A 190 17.68 5.23 6.18
CA LYS A 190 18.24 4.22 5.29
C LYS A 190 17.49 4.31 3.97
N VAL A 191 18.23 4.53 2.89
CA VAL A 191 17.63 4.53 1.56
C VAL A 191 17.60 3.10 1.02
N VAL A 192 16.42 2.63 0.65
CA VAL A 192 16.21 1.34 -0.01
C VAL A 192 15.99 1.56 -1.50
N GLN A 193 16.72 0.80 -2.31
CA GLN A 193 16.59 0.86 -3.77
C GLN A 193 15.28 0.21 -4.20
N CYS A 194 14.44 0.97 -4.90
CA CYS A 194 13.09 0.56 -5.28
C CYS A 194 12.88 0.45 -6.78
N PRO A 195 11.92 -0.39 -7.21
CA PRO A 195 11.43 -0.41 -8.57
C PRO A 195 11.05 1.00 -9.04
N LYS A 196 11.63 1.42 -10.16
CA LYS A 196 11.44 2.73 -10.77
C LYS A 196 10.19 2.75 -11.62
N GLN A 197 9.43 3.84 -11.51
CA GLN A 197 8.28 4.09 -12.37
C GLN A 197 8.70 4.48 -13.77
N LEU A 198 7.96 3.99 -14.75
CA LEU A 198 8.15 4.36 -16.15
C LEU A 198 7.36 5.62 -16.51
N LYS A 199 6.26 5.89 -15.80
CA LYS A 199 5.36 7.02 -16.07
C LYS A 199 5.04 7.77 -14.78
N ASP A 200 4.84 9.07 -14.91
CA ASP A 200 4.58 9.98 -13.78
C ASP A 200 3.21 9.77 -13.09
N VAL A 201 2.29 9.02 -13.71
CA VAL A 201 0.92 8.81 -13.20
C VAL A 201 0.74 7.50 -12.42
N GLU A 202 1.78 6.65 -12.38
CA GLU A 202 1.69 5.29 -11.81
C GLU A 202 2.07 5.25 -10.32
N CYS A 203 2.37 6.39 -9.71
CA CYS A 203 2.93 6.49 -8.36
C CYS A 203 2.11 5.78 -7.28
N GLY A 204 0.79 5.99 -7.29
CA GLY A 204 -0.11 5.35 -6.35
C GLY A 204 -0.12 3.83 -6.48
N PHE A 205 -0.01 3.29 -7.70
CA PHE A 205 0.05 1.84 -7.92
C PHE A 205 1.36 1.25 -7.40
N TYR A 206 2.48 1.95 -7.56
CA TYR A 206 3.76 1.50 -6.99
C TYR A 206 3.74 1.53 -5.47
N VAL A 207 3.10 2.53 -4.85
CA VAL A 207 2.89 2.54 -3.40
C VAL A 207 2.07 1.33 -2.94
N MET A 208 1.00 0.98 -3.67
CA MET A 208 0.25 -0.27 -3.42
C MET A 208 1.14 -1.51 -3.55
N MET A 209 1.97 -1.58 -4.60
CA MET A 209 2.92 -2.68 -4.81
C MET A 209 3.95 -2.78 -3.69
N PHE A 210 4.54 -1.66 -3.26
CA PHE A 210 5.53 -1.64 -2.19
C PHE A 210 4.94 -2.14 -0.88
N MET A 211 3.76 -1.64 -0.49
CA MET A 211 3.07 -2.11 0.72
C MET A 211 2.80 -3.61 0.65
N ARG A 212 2.32 -4.11 -0.49
CA ARG A 212 2.05 -5.55 -0.70
C ARG A 212 3.32 -6.39 -0.62
N ASP A 213 4.36 -6.01 -1.34
CA ASP A 213 5.62 -6.74 -1.42
C ASP A 213 6.33 -6.78 -0.07
N LEU A 214 6.31 -5.69 0.70
CA LEU A 214 6.90 -5.61 2.03
C LEU A 214 6.15 -6.44 3.08
N ILE A 215 4.82 -6.50 2.98
CA ILE A 215 4.00 -7.38 3.84
C ILE A 215 4.29 -8.84 3.52
N ARG A 216 4.51 -9.19 2.24
CA ARG A 216 4.83 -10.55 1.80
C ARG A 216 6.27 -10.98 2.07
N ASP A 217 7.25 -10.08 1.90
CA ASP A 217 8.68 -10.34 2.06
C ASP A 217 9.37 -9.20 2.82
N GLN A 218 9.44 -9.32 4.15
CA GLN A 218 10.19 -8.40 5.01
C GLN A 218 11.71 -8.45 4.76
N GLY A 219 12.20 -9.49 4.07
CA GLY A 219 13.59 -9.62 3.66
C GLY A 219 14.07 -8.47 2.77
N ILE A 220 13.16 -7.78 2.08
CA ILE A 220 13.42 -6.56 1.30
C ILE A 220 14.12 -5.49 2.16
N LEU A 221 13.70 -5.33 3.43
CA LEU A 221 14.26 -4.35 4.36
C LEU A 221 15.68 -4.70 4.81
N SER A 222 15.93 -6.00 5.01
CA SER A 222 17.26 -6.49 5.39
C SER A 222 18.26 -6.35 4.24
N LYS A 223 17.83 -6.65 3.01
CA LYS A 223 18.65 -6.63 1.78
C LYS A 223 18.79 -5.24 1.16
N ASN A 224 18.01 -4.26 1.59
CA ASN A 224 17.91 -2.91 0.98
C ASN A 224 17.59 -2.90 -0.50
N ASN A 225 16.83 -3.91 -0.94
CA ASN A 225 16.55 -4.10 -2.35
C ASN A 225 15.28 -4.93 -2.49
N PHE A 226 14.45 -4.58 -3.47
CA PHE A 226 13.27 -5.34 -3.88
C PHE A 226 13.69 -6.54 -4.75
N ASN A 227 14.59 -7.38 -4.20
CA ASN A 227 15.12 -8.57 -4.87
C ASN A 227 15.71 -8.29 -6.27
N GLY A 228 16.34 -7.12 -6.46
CA GLY A 228 16.96 -6.71 -7.72
C GLY A 228 15.98 -6.18 -8.77
N ARG A 229 14.69 -6.00 -8.41
CA ARG A 229 13.67 -5.55 -9.34
C ARG A 229 13.89 -4.08 -9.74
N ASN A 230 14.00 -3.85 -11.05
CA ASN A 230 14.19 -2.51 -11.63
C ASN A 230 12.88 -1.73 -11.79
N THR A 231 11.77 -2.40 -12.08
CA THR A 231 10.45 -1.79 -12.33
C THR A 231 9.36 -2.87 -12.20
N TYR A 232 8.09 -2.47 -12.17
CA TYR A 232 6.96 -3.39 -12.23
C TYR A 232 6.40 -3.48 -13.65
N THR A 233 6.04 -4.69 -14.06
CA THR A 233 5.34 -4.94 -15.32
C THR A 233 3.88 -4.50 -15.24
N LYS A 234 3.26 -4.27 -16.39
CA LYS A 234 1.82 -3.97 -16.46
C LYS A 234 0.96 -5.09 -15.84
N ALA A 235 1.33 -6.35 -16.04
CA ALA A 235 0.60 -7.48 -15.49
C ALA A 235 0.62 -7.48 -13.95
N GLU A 236 1.79 -7.22 -13.34
CA GLU A 236 1.92 -7.08 -11.89
C GLU A 236 1.09 -5.90 -11.35
N ILE A 237 1.03 -4.78 -12.08
CA ILE A 237 0.16 -3.65 -11.72
C ILE A 237 -1.33 -4.04 -11.86
N ASP A 238 -1.69 -4.80 -12.89
CA ASP A 238 -3.06 -5.26 -13.10
C ASP A 238 -3.51 -6.22 -11.99
N GLU A 239 -2.60 -6.98 -11.36
CA GLU A 239 -2.92 -7.77 -10.16
C GLU A 239 -3.40 -6.90 -8.99
N VAL A 240 -2.66 -5.85 -8.61
CA VAL A 240 -3.07 -4.98 -7.48
C VAL A 240 -4.34 -4.19 -7.79
N ARG A 241 -4.57 -3.88 -9.07
CA ARG A 241 -5.85 -3.29 -9.53
C ARG A 241 -7.00 -4.25 -9.30
N VAL A 242 -6.83 -5.53 -9.62
CA VAL A 242 -7.86 -6.55 -9.42
C VAL A 242 -8.07 -6.85 -7.93
N GLU A 243 -7.01 -6.93 -7.13
CA GLU A 243 -7.10 -7.04 -5.66
C GLU A 243 -7.95 -5.89 -5.09
N TRP A 244 -7.68 -4.65 -5.51
CA TRP A 244 -8.46 -3.48 -5.10
C TRP A 244 -9.92 -3.54 -5.58
N ILE A 245 -10.15 -3.92 -6.84
CA ILE A 245 -11.49 -4.04 -7.42
C ILE A 245 -12.32 -5.06 -6.66
N ASN A 246 -11.77 -6.25 -6.40
CA ASN A 246 -12.48 -7.31 -5.68
C ASN A 246 -12.85 -6.87 -4.26
N PHE A 247 -11.95 -6.16 -3.58
CA PHE A 247 -12.23 -5.59 -2.27
C PHE A 247 -13.39 -4.59 -2.33
N VAL A 248 -13.36 -3.66 -3.28
CA VAL A 248 -14.43 -2.66 -3.46
C VAL A 248 -15.76 -3.31 -3.81
N MET A 249 -15.77 -4.32 -4.67
CA MET A 249 -16.97 -5.07 -5.04
C MET A 249 -17.58 -5.78 -3.83
N THR A 250 -16.74 -6.37 -2.98
CA THR A 250 -17.21 -6.97 -1.72
C THR A 250 -17.91 -5.94 -0.83
N LYS A 251 -17.35 -4.73 -0.70
CA LYS A 251 -17.99 -3.65 0.08
C LYS A 251 -19.24 -3.09 -0.59
N TYR A 252 -19.25 -3.02 -1.93
CA TYR A 252 -20.41 -2.61 -2.69
C TYR A 252 -21.59 -3.56 -2.45
N GLU A 253 -21.34 -4.87 -2.54
CA GLU A 253 -22.34 -5.90 -2.31
C GLU A 253 -22.90 -5.80 -0.89
N GLN A 254 -22.03 -5.75 0.13
CA GLN A 254 -22.44 -5.60 1.54
C GLN A 254 -23.27 -4.35 1.84
N GLN A 255 -23.12 -3.27 1.06
CA GLN A 255 -23.79 -2.00 1.32
C GLN A 255 -25.12 -1.87 0.58
N PHE A 256 -25.27 -2.52 -0.58
CA PHE A 256 -26.40 -2.30 -1.49
C PHE A 256 -27.27 -3.53 -1.75
N PHE A 257 -26.89 -4.70 -1.21
CA PHE A 257 -27.65 -5.94 -1.26
C PHE A 257 -27.65 -6.60 0.12
#